data_AF-A0A103RZ62-F1
#
_entry.id   AF-A0A103RZ62-F1
#
_cell.length_a   1.000
_cell.length_b   1.000
_cell.length_c   1.000
_cell.angle_alpha   90.00
_cell.angle_beta   90.00
_cell.angle_gamma   90.00
#
_symmetry.space_group_name_H-M   'P 1'
#
loop_
_entity.id
_entity.type
_entity.pdbx_description
1 polymer ?
#
loop_
_entity_poly.entity_id
_entity_poly.type
_entity_poly.pdbx_seq_one_letter_code
_entity_poly.pdbx_strand_id
1 'polypeptide(L)'
;MKLKEATIAMVVVLVACYIGAGAPPLDLLIKPSVVLNGLALKSGTWHYSNREDYAVPASEILASRFYTLIIAALCAACGIAVGRVKVTWKRLACFVAVAVALQFVFYYAQMRAFYLPW
;
A
#
# COMPACT_ATOMS: atom_id res chain seq x y z
N MET A 1 -1.12 -5.02 23.85
CA MET A 1 0.22 -4.93 23.24
C MET A 1 0.99 -3.83 23.91
N LYS A 2 2.16 -4.16 24.44
CA LYS A 2 3.14 -3.16 24.88
C LYS A 2 3.75 -2.49 23.64
N LEU A 3 4.20 -1.24 23.74
CA LEU A 3 4.77 -0.48 22.61
C LEU A 3 5.85 -1.29 21.86
N LYS A 4 6.71 -1.99 22.60
CA LYS A 4 7.77 -2.86 22.06
C LYS A 4 7.20 -3.96 21.14
N GLU A 5 6.12 -4.63 21.54
CA GLU A 5 5.50 -5.69 20.74
C GLU A 5 4.89 -5.13 19.45
N ALA A 6 4.31 -3.92 19.51
CA ALA A 6 3.79 -3.23 18.34
C ALA A 6 4.89 -2.86 17.34
N THR A 7 6.01 -2.35 17.84
CA THR A 7 7.16 -2.03 17.00
C THR A 7 7.74 -3.29 16.35
N ILE A 8 7.90 -4.38 17.10
CA ILE A 8 8.40 -5.65 16.56
C ILE A 8 7.46 -6.18 15.47
N ALA A 9 6.16 -6.22 15.74
CA ALA A 9 5.17 -6.68 14.77
C ALA A 9 5.21 -5.83 13.49
N MET A 10 5.31 -4.51 13.62
CA MET A 10 5.43 -3.60 12.48
C MET A 10 6.69 -3.87 11.67
N VAL A 11 7.85 -4.04 12.30
CA VAL A 11 9.11 -4.35 11.62
C VAL A 11 9.02 -5.70 10.89
N VAL A 12 8.43 -6.72 11.52
CA VAL A 12 8.23 -8.03 10.89
C VAL A 12 7.35 -7.92 9.64
N VAL A 13 6.27 -7.14 9.71
CA VAL A 13 5.41 -6.88 8.55
C VAL A 13 6.18 -6.17 7.45
N LEU A 14 6.96 -5.13 7.78
CA LEU A 14 7.77 -4.41 6.78
C LEU A 14 8.80 -5.33 6.10
N VAL A 15 9.49 -6.18 6.88
CA VAL A 15 10.44 -7.16 6.35
C VAL A 15 9.72 -8.19 5.46
N ALA A 16 8.54 -8.66 5.86
CA ALA A 16 7.75 -9.59 5.05
C ALA A 16 7.28 -8.95 3.74
N CYS A 17 6.82 -7.70 3.77
CA CYS A 17 6.47 -6.93 2.56
C CYS A 17 7.69 -6.71 1.66
N TYR A 18 8.87 -6.44 2.24
CA TYR A 18 10.11 -6.26 1.51
C TYR A 18 10.53 -7.53 0.77
N ILE A 19 10.53 -8.67 1.47
CA ILE A 19 10.84 -9.97 0.88
C ILE A 19 9.77 -10.36 -0.15
N GLY A 20 8.49 -10.18 0.15
CA GLY A 20 7.38 -10.46 -0.76
C GLY A 20 7.39 -9.62 -2.03
N ALA A 21 7.98 -8.41 -1.98
CA ALA A 21 8.22 -7.57 -3.15
C ALA A 21 9.42 -8.00 -4.00
N GLY A 22 10.14 -9.06 -3.60
CA GLY A 22 11.35 -9.54 -4.27
C GLY A 22 12.64 -8.86 -3.80
N ALA A 23 12.64 -8.26 -2.60
CA ALA A 23 13.78 -7.53 -2.02
C ALA A 23 14.36 -6.48 -2.98
N PRO A 24 13.55 -5.50 -3.44
CA PRO A 24 14.02 -4.46 -4.33
C PRO A 24 15.16 -3.65 -3.68
N PRO A 25 16.07 -3.06 -4.46
CA PRO A 25 17.15 -2.28 -3.90
C PRO A 25 16.58 -1.01 -3.23
N LEU A 26 17.15 -0.63 -2.08
CA LEU A 26 16.55 0.37 -1.19
C LEU A 26 16.51 1.78 -1.79
N ASP A 27 17.48 2.11 -2.64
CA ASP A 27 17.53 3.35 -3.42
C ASP A 27 16.31 3.50 -4.34
N LEU A 28 15.83 2.38 -4.89
CA LEU A 28 14.67 2.34 -5.76
C LEU A 28 13.37 2.58 -4.97
N LEU A 29 13.28 2.09 -3.73
CA LEU A 29 12.10 2.34 -2.88
C LEU A 29 11.90 3.82 -2.57
N ILE A 30 12.99 4.58 -2.42
CA ILE A 30 12.93 6.00 -2.06
C ILE A 30 12.56 6.87 -3.28
N LYS A 31 12.61 6.32 -4.50
CA LYS A 31 12.23 7.08 -5.69
C LYS A 31 10.77 7.52 -5.62
N PRO A 32 10.47 8.81 -5.86
CA PRO A 32 9.10 9.31 -5.85
C PRO A 32 8.18 8.56 -6.83
N SER A 33 8.68 8.16 -7.99
CA SER A 33 7.92 7.38 -8.98
C SER A 33 7.46 6.02 -8.43
N VAL A 34 8.31 5.34 -7.66
CA VAL A 34 8.00 4.03 -7.06
C VAL A 34 6.95 4.15 -5.95
N VAL A 35 7.06 5.20 -5.12
CA VAL A 35 6.04 5.51 -4.09
C VAL A 35 4.70 5.81 -4.75
N LEU A 36 4.68 6.66 -5.79
CA LEU A 36 3.46 7.01 -6.52
C LEU A 36 2.83 5.81 -7.24
N ASN A 37 3.65 4.96 -7.85
CA ASN A 37 3.19 3.70 -8.46
C ASN A 37 2.61 2.75 -7.41
N GLY A 38 3.19 2.73 -6.21
CA GLY A 38 2.71 1.97 -5.06
C GLY A 38 1.33 2.43 -4.59
N LEU A 39 1.16 3.74 -4.44
CA LEU A 39 -0.13 4.38 -4.09
C LEU A 39 -1.18 4.21 -5.19
N ALA A 40 -0.77 4.21 -6.45
CA ALA A 40 -1.63 3.92 -7.59
C ALA A 40 -1.94 2.42 -7.75
N LEU A 41 -1.42 1.56 -6.86
CA LEU A 41 -1.56 0.11 -6.88
C LEU A 41 -1.14 -0.51 -8.23
N LYS A 42 -0.20 0.13 -8.94
CA LYS A 42 0.18 -0.22 -10.31
C LYS A 42 0.69 -1.64 -10.44
N SER A 43 1.32 -2.17 -9.40
CA SER A 43 1.77 -3.56 -9.42
C SER A 43 0.65 -4.60 -9.59
N GLY A 44 -0.60 -4.25 -9.23
CA GLY A 44 -1.79 -5.10 -9.41
C GLY A 44 -2.78 -4.59 -10.46
N THR A 45 -2.68 -3.32 -10.87
CA THR A 45 -3.57 -2.68 -11.86
C THR A 45 -2.87 -2.37 -13.18
N TRP A 46 -1.65 -2.88 -13.39
CA TRP A 46 -0.92 -2.69 -14.63
C TRP A 46 -1.69 -3.29 -15.81
N HIS A 47 -1.83 -2.51 -16.87
CA HIS A 47 -2.45 -2.97 -18.09
C HIS A 47 -1.68 -2.47 -19.31
N TYR A 48 -1.44 -3.38 -20.25
CA TYR A 48 -0.73 -3.07 -21.50
C TYR A 48 -1.43 -1.97 -22.31
N SER A 49 -2.76 -1.87 -22.27
CA SER A 49 -3.50 -0.83 -23.01
C SER A 49 -3.29 0.59 -22.47
N ASN A 50 -2.64 0.77 -21.31
CA ASN A 50 -2.40 2.07 -20.72
C ASN A 50 -1.04 2.64 -21.15
N ARG A 51 -1.06 3.76 -21.87
CA ARG A 51 0.15 4.42 -22.40
C ARG A 51 1.11 4.85 -21.30
N GLU A 52 0.60 5.29 -20.16
CA GLU A 52 1.42 5.68 -19.02
C GLU A 52 2.20 4.49 -18.46
N ASP A 53 1.59 3.31 -18.44
CA ASP A 53 2.21 2.10 -17.88
C ASP A 53 3.34 1.53 -18.76
N TYR A 54 3.33 1.86 -20.05
CA TYR A 54 4.39 1.54 -20.99
C TYR A 54 5.66 2.35 -20.81
N ALA A 55 5.50 3.61 -20.39
CA ALA A 55 6.63 4.53 -20.22
C ALA A 55 7.38 4.26 -18.91
N VAL A 56 6.77 3.53 -17.97
CA VAL A 56 7.36 3.26 -16.65
C VAL A 56 8.32 2.07 -16.73
N PRO A 57 9.54 2.20 -16.16
CA PRO A 57 10.47 1.07 -16.07
C PRO A 57 9.88 -0.10 -15.28
N ALA A 58 10.02 -1.32 -15.81
CA ALA A 58 9.50 -2.53 -15.17
C ALA A 58 10.05 -2.73 -13.73
N SER A 59 11.30 -2.31 -13.48
CA SER A 59 11.91 -2.36 -12.14
C SER A 59 11.18 -1.48 -11.13
N GLU A 60 10.69 -0.32 -11.55
CA GLU A 60 9.94 0.62 -10.69
C GLU A 60 8.54 0.10 -10.38
N ILE A 61 7.88 -0.54 -11.35
CA ILE A 61 6.60 -1.23 -11.13
C ILE A 61 6.78 -2.42 -10.18
N LEU A 62 7.85 -3.21 -10.35
CA LEU A 62 8.11 -4.35 -9.48
C LEU A 62 8.42 -3.90 -8.04
N ALA A 63 9.26 -2.87 -7.87
CA ALA A 63 9.59 -2.32 -6.56
C ALA A 63 8.36 -1.72 -5.86
N SER A 64 7.41 -1.15 -6.62
CA SER A 64 6.17 -0.58 -6.06
C SER A 64 5.29 -1.62 -5.35
N ARG A 65 5.49 -2.92 -5.62
CA ARG A 65 4.83 -4.03 -4.89
C ARG A 65 5.02 -3.94 -3.39
N PHE A 66 6.17 -3.42 -2.93
CA PHE A 66 6.44 -3.22 -1.51
C PHE A 66 5.35 -2.38 -0.84
N TYR A 67 5.01 -1.23 -1.45
CA TYR A 67 3.97 -0.34 -0.95
C TYR A 67 2.56 -0.94 -1.08
N THR A 68 2.29 -1.64 -2.19
CA THR A 68 1.03 -2.36 -2.38
C THR A 68 0.82 -3.43 -1.30
N LEU A 69 1.86 -4.17 -0.93
CA LEU A 69 1.81 -5.18 0.13
C LEU A 69 1.64 -4.54 1.52
N ILE A 70 2.24 -3.38 1.78
CA ILE A 70 2.01 -2.62 3.02
C ILE A 70 0.53 -2.22 3.13
N ILE A 71 -0.05 -1.69 2.04
CA ILE A 71 -1.47 -1.31 1.99
C ILE A 71 -2.35 -2.54 2.25
N ALA A 72 -2.05 -3.68 1.61
CA ALA A 72 -2.77 -4.93 1.84
C ALA A 72 -2.68 -5.41 3.30
N ALA A 73 -1.49 -5.35 3.90
CA ALA A 73 -1.27 -5.70 5.30
C ALA A 73 -2.04 -4.77 6.25
N LEU A 74 -2.10 -3.47 5.95
CA LEU A 74 -2.89 -2.49 6.71
C LEU A 74 -4.38 -2.83 6.64
N CYS A 75 -4.92 -3.13 5.45
CA CYS A 75 -6.30 -3.56 5.27
C CYS A 75 -6.62 -4.83 6.09
N ALA A 76 -5.75 -5.84 6.03
CA ALA A 76 -5.90 -7.08 6.79
C ALA A 76 -5.89 -6.82 8.31
N ALA A 77 -4.95 -6.00 8.79
CA ALA A 77 -4.85 -5.62 10.19
C ALA A 77 -6.11 -4.88 10.68
N CYS A 78 -6.63 -3.94 9.88
CA CYS A 78 -7.88 -3.24 10.17
C CYS A 78 -9.06 -4.21 10.23
N GLY A 79 -9.19 -5.12 9.26
CA GLY A 79 -10.24 -6.13 9.24
C GLY A 79 -10.25 -7.02 10.49
N ILE A 80 -9.08 -7.53 10.89
CA ILE A 80 -8.92 -8.34 12.12
C ILE A 80 -9.27 -7.52 13.36
N ALA A 81 -8.88 -6.25 13.39
CA ALA A 81 -9.07 -5.39 14.55
C ALA A 81 -10.54 -4.98 14.76
N VAL A 82 -11.29 -4.77 13.68
CA VAL A 82 -12.74 -4.51 13.72
C VAL A 82 -13.52 -5.74 14.21
N GLY A 83 -13.10 -6.94 13.84
CA GLY A 83 -13.72 -8.20 14.29
C GLY A 83 -13.60 -8.49 15.79
N ARG A 84 -12.84 -7.68 16.56
CA ARG A 84 -12.69 -7.85 18.02
C ARG A 84 -13.63 -6.93 18.80
N VAL A 85 -14.43 -7.53 19.68
CA VAL A 85 -15.68 -7.05 20.32
C VAL A 85 -15.55 -5.80 21.25
N LYS A 86 -14.39 -5.12 21.36
CA LYS A 86 -14.26 -3.90 22.20
C LYS A 86 -13.56 -2.77 21.46
N VAL A 87 -14.35 -1.99 20.72
CA VAL A 87 -13.92 -0.75 20.06
C VAL A 87 -14.20 0.43 21.00
N THR A 88 -13.14 1.09 21.45
CA THR A 88 -13.24 2.37 22.17
C THR A 88 -13.40 3.52 21.18
N TRP A 89 -13.98 4.66 21.58
CA TRP A 89 -14.16 5.82 20.70
C TRP A 89 -12.87 6.28 20.02
N LYS A 90 -11.75 6.26 20.74
CA LYS A 90 -10.41 6.59 20.19
C LYS A 90 -9.99 5.61 19.08
N ARG A 91 -10.26 4.31 19.25
CA ARG A 91 -9.98 3.30 18.22
C ARG A 91 -10.91 3.44 17.03
N LEU A 92 -12.18 3.75 17.27
CA LEU A 92 -13.14 4.01 16.20
C LEU A 92 -12.69 5.19 15.34
N ALA A 93 -12.33 6.33 15.96
CA ALA A 93 -11.83 7.50 15.24
C ALA A 93 -10.55 7.17 14.43
N CYS A 94 -9.65 6.36 15.00
CA CYS A 94 -8.47 5.88 14.28
C CYS A 94 -8.84 5.01 13.07
N PHE A 95 -9.76 4.06 13.21
CA PHE A 95 -10.22 3.25 12.08
C PHE A 95 -10.92 4.06 11.01
N VAL A 96 -11.73 5.06 11.39
CA VAL A 96 -12.35 5.99 10.44
C VAL A 96 -11.29 6.78 9.68
N ALA A 97 -10.28 7.32 10.36
CA ALA A 97 -9.19 8.05 9.71
C ALA A 97 -8.41 7.16 8.73
N VAL A 98 -8.10 5.92 9.12
CA VAL A 98 -7.43 4.94 8.25
C VAL A 98 -8.31 4.57 7.06
N ALA A 99 -9.62 4.36 7.27
CA ALA A 99 -10.55 4.05 6.20
C ALA A 99 -10.67 5.21 5.18
N VAL A 100 -10.73 6.45 5.66
CA VAL A 100 -10.72 7.64 4.79
C VAL A 100 -9.41 7.72 4.00
N ALA A 101 -8.26 7.50 4.64
CA ALA A 101 -6.97 7.50 3.94
C ALA A 101 -6.90 6.39 2.87
N LEU A 102 -7.35 5.18 3.19
CA LEU A 102 -7.43 4.08 2.23
C LEU A 102 -8.40 4.38 1.08
N GLN A 103 -9.52 5.05 1.36
CA GLN A 103 -10.46 5.49 0.32
C GLN A 103 -9.80 6.44 -0.68
N PHE A 104 -8.98 7.40 -0.21
CA PHE A 104 -8.21 8.27 -1.10
C PHE A 104 -7.20 7.50 -1.94
N VAL A 105 -6.52 6.51 -1.36
CA VAL A 105 -5.58 5.64 -2.10
C VAL A 105 -6.31 4.85 -3.18
N PHE A 106 -7.45 4.24 -2.86
CA PHE A 106 -8.24 3.49 -3.86
C PHE A 106 -8.82 4.37 -4.94
N TYR A 107 -9.30 5.58 -4.59
CA TYR A 107 -9.76 6.54 -5.57
C TYR A 107 -8.63 7.00 -6.51
N TYR A 108 -7.45 7.30 -5.95
CA TYR A 108 -6.27 7.64 -6.75
C TYR A 108 -5.85 6.49 -7.67
N ALA A 109 -5.80 5.26 -7.16
CA ALA A 109 -5.49 4.06 -7.95
C ALA A 109 -6.52 3.86 -9.08
N GLN A 110 -7.81 4.07 -8.80
CA GLN A 110 -8.87 3.99 -9.80
C GLN A 110 -8.68 5.05 -10.89
N MET A 111 -8.43 6.31 -10.53
CA MET A 111 -8.16 7.39 -11.49
C MET A 111 -6.93 7.11 -12.35
N ARG A 112 -5.91 6.44 -11.80
CA ARG A 112 -4.69 6.04 -12.53
C ARG A 112 -4.87 4.76 -13.35
N ALA A 113 -5.90 3.96 -13.08
CA ALA A 113 -6.20 2.73 -13.79
C ALA A 113 -7.19 2.94 -14.95
N PHE A 114 -8.19 3.80 -14.77
CA PHE A 114 -9.08 4.21 -15.85
C PHE A 114 -8.41 5.27 -16.71
N TYR A 115 -8.58 5.11 -18.03
CA TYR A 115 -8.19 6.07 -19.04
C TYR A 115 -8.87 7.41 -18.72
N LEU A 116 -8.21 8.32 -18.02
CA LEU A 116 -8.56 9.73 -18.10
C LEU A 116 -8.04 10.19 -19.46
N PRO A 117 -8.93 10.43 -20.44
CA PRO A 117 -8.52 11.22 -21.59
C PRO A 117 -8.22 12.61 -21.03
N TRP A 118 -6.95 13.00 -21.06
CA TRP A 118 -6.61 14.42 -21.08
C TRP A 118 -7.13 15.01 -22.38
#